data_AF-A0A4V3C3M8-F1
#
_entry.id   AF-A0A4V3C3M8-F1
#
_cell.length_a   1.000
_cell.length_b   1.000
_cell.length_c   1.000
_cell.angle_alpha   90.00
_cell.angle_beta   90.00
_cell.angle_gamma   90.00
#
_symmetry.space_group_name_H-M   'P 1'
#
loop_
_entity.id
_entity.type
_entity.pdbx_description
1 polymer ?
#
loop_
_entity_poly.entity_id
_entity_poly.type
_entity_poly.pdbx_seq_one_letter_code
_entity_poly.pdbx_strand_id
1 'polypeptide(L)'
;MVSKISLLFFLIIVISACQNKQVKEKTVVDTVKPAIIPKDTIDGSLDSLAAKMVASKGNYTDDGQPSAEELFVSRLLIVLKKPESFTANYSSLEKYDIKILTSDDKLLRIFYWLSPNSGTMWHVQNILQYQTSKDTLATASFDSLYEQREYDGSPTPFFESIYALKPAKDPTYLLLGNGQMSGMEPYSLCRSLTLLEGKFSIDAKIFKVGKSLESELFTSASLMDEDNPDEIRRLIQPKFNAETKTLTYGESKNTKEGFIFTGKRKSLVYRDGSFQ
;
A
#
# COMPACT_ATOMS: atom_id res chain seq x y z
N MET A 1 38.65 45.77 57.12
CA MET A 1 38.92 44.76 56.07
C MET A 1 37.60 44.09 55.71
N VAL A 2 37.18 44.25 54.44
CA VAL A 2 36.56 43.21 53.57
C VAL A 2 35.22 42.61 54.10
N SER A 3 34.05 43.04 53.56
CA SER A 3 33.31 42.35 52.45
C SER A 3 32.31 41.30 53.02
N LYS A 4 31.09 41.02 52.55
CA LYS A 4 30.27 41.34 51.37
C LYS A 4 28.90 40.62 51.59
N ILE A 5 27.80 41.22 51.09
CA ILE A 5 26.81 40.63 50.14
C ILE A 5 26.24 39.23 50.50
N SER A 6 24.95 39.12 50.87
CA SER A 6 23.75 38.99 50.00
C SER A 6 23.38 37.54 49.66
N LEU A 7 22.09 37.20 49.85
CA LEU A 7 21.18 36.33 49.08
C LEU A 7 20.21 35.64 50.06
N LEU A 8 18.96 36.08 50.21
CA LEU A 8 17.82 35.87 49.30
C LEU A 8 17.56 34.39 48.97
N PHE A 9 16.59 33.78 49.67
CA PHE A 9 15.79 32.67 49.14
C PHE A 9 14.33 32.85 49.60
N PHE A 10 13.60 33.67 48.85
CA PHE A 10 12.14 33.63 48.79
C PHE A 10 11.78 32.44 47.88
N LEU A 11 11.28 31.37 48.48
CA LEU A 11 10.69 30.25 47.73
C LEU A 11 9.27 30.65 47.34
N ILE A 12 9.13 31.30 46.19
CA ILE A 12 7.85 31.55 45.53
C ILE A 12 7.37 30.23 44.94
N ILE A 13 6.22 29.77 45.43
CA ILE A 13 5.44 28.67 44.88
C ILE A 13 4.97 29.08 43.48
N VAL A 14 5.67 28.61 42.45
CA VAL A 14 5.17 28.65 41.07
C VAL A 14 4.27 27.44 40.90
N ILE A 15 2.96 27.69 40.96
CA ILE A 15 1.92 26.76 40.54
C ILE A 15 2.10 26.59 39.03
N SER A 16 2.84 25.55 38.64
CA SER A 16 2.90 25.10 37.26
C SER A 16 1.51 24.66 36.82
N ALA A 17 0.85 25.54 36.09
CA ALA A 17 -0.20 25.18 35.14
C ALA A 17 0.43 24.37 34.00
N CYS A 18 0.81 23.12 34.30
CA CYS A 18 0.93 22.10 33.26
C CYS A 18 -0.48 21.68 32.90
N GLN A 19 -1.00 22.32 31.87
CA GLN A 19 -2.12 21.84 31.08
C GLN A 19 -1.88 20.36 30.76
N ASN A 20 -2.63 19.51 31.45
CA ASN A 20 -2.75 18.10 31.10
C ASN A 20 -3.53 18.08 29.78
N LYS A 21 -2.81 18.27 28.68
CA LYS A 21 -3.32 18.03 27.34
C LYS A 21 -3.58 16.53 27.31
N GLN A 22 -4.81 16.15 27.64
CA GLN A 22 -5.29 14.80 27.40
C GLN A 22 -4.99 14.52 25.93
N VAL A 23 -4.01 13.67 25.71
CA VAL A 23 -3.84 12.98 24.45
C VAL A 23 -5.16 12.27 24.27
N LYS A 24 -6.00 12.80 23.37
CA LYS A 24 -7.13 12.05 22.83
C LYS A 24 -6.49 10.80 22.25
N GLU A 25 -6.55 9.70 22.99
CA GLU A 25 -6.49 8.36 22.44
C GLU A 25 -7.48 8.37 21.27
N LYS A 26 -6.94 8.46 20.05
CA LYS A 26 -7.71 8.10 18.88
C LYS A 26 -8.02 6.64 19.09
N THR A 27 -9.25 6.35 19.53
CA THR A 27 -9.83 5.03 19.44
C THR A 27 -9.70 4.62 17.97
N VAL A 28 -8.71 3.80 17.67
CA VAL A 28 -8.53 3.20 16.35
C VAL A 28 -9.65 2.19 16.23
N VAL A 29 -10.79 2.66 15.72
CA VAL A 29 -11.90 1.80 15.36
C VAL A 29 -11.38 0.87 14.27
N ASP A 30 -11.43 -0.42 14.59
CA ASP A 30 -11.09 -1.50 13.68
C ASP A 30 -12.19 -1.56 12.62
N THR A 31 -12.06 -0.78 11.55
CA THR A 31 -13.04 -0.72 10.46
C THR A 31 -12.79 -1.77 9.39
N VAL A 32 -12.22 -2.92 9.76
CA VAL A 32 -12.27 -4.10 8.90
C VAL A 32 -13.67 -4.69 9.10
N LYS A 33 -14.56 -4.52 8.12
CA LYS A 33 -15.61 -5.52 7.90
C LYS A 33 -14.98 -6.57 6.98
N PRO A 34 -14.35 -7.64 7.51
CA PRO A 34 -14.19 -8.81 6.67
C PRO A 34 -15.61 -9.22 6.29
N ALA A 35 -15.85 -9.61 5.04
CA ALA A 35 -16.92 -10.57 4.82
C ALA A 35 -16.63 -11.71 5.79
N ILE A 36 -17.46 -11.84 6.83
CA ILE A 36 -17.31 -12.91 7.83
C ILE A 36 -17.78 -14.16 7.10
N ILE A 37 -16.92 -14.73 6.27
CA ILE A 37 -17.13 -16.06 5.72
C ILE A 37 -16.84 -17.01 6.88
N PRO A 38 -17.83 -17.80 7.34
CA PRO A 38 -17.61 -18.75 8.42
C PRO A 38 -16.42 -19.65 8.08
N LYS A 39 -15.53 -19.86 9.05
CA LYS A 39 -14.32 -20.70 8.88
C LYS A 39 -14.66 -22.12 8.41
N ASP A 40 -15.88 -22.57 8.71
CA ASP A 40 -16.40 -23.91 8.43
C ASP A 40 -16.94 -24.08 6.98
N THR A 41 -16.97 -23.01 6.16
CA THR A 41 -17.48 -23.08 4.77
C THR A 41 -16.38 -23.02 3.70
N ILE A 42 -15.11 -22.85 4.08
CA ILE A 42 -13.99 -22.71 3.14
C ILE A 42 -13.24 -24.03 3.02
N ASP A 43 -13.86 -25.00 2.33
CA ASP A 43 -13.23 -26.27 1.98
C ASP A 43 -12.44 -26.17 0.66
N GLY A 44 -11.22 -26.71 0.66
CA GLY A 44 -10.34 -26.77 -0.52
C GLY A 44 -8.90 -26.33 -0.26
N SER A 45 -7.99 -26.81 -1.12
CA SER A 45 -6.61 -26.29 -1.18
C SER A 45 -6.58 -24.93 -1.87
N LEU A 46 -5.54 -24.13 -1.63
CA LEU A 46 -5.34 -22.86 -2.33
C LEU A 46 -5.34 -23.05 -3.85
N ASP A 47 -4.65 -24.07 -4.36
CA ASP A 47 -4.67 -24.44 -5.78
C ASP A 47 -6.09 -24.70 -6.31
N SER A 48 -6.89 -25.48 -5.58
CA SER A 48 -8.25 -25.81 -6.03
C SER A 48 -9.17 -24.59 -6.06
N LEU A 49 -9.00 -23.66 -5.12
CA LEU A 49 -9.78 -22.43 -5.06
C LEU A 49 -9.30 -21.41 -6.11
N ALA A 50 -7.98 -21.30 -6.35
CA ALA A 50 -7.44 -20.49 -7.42
C ALA A 50 -7.89 -20.99 -8.81
N ALA A 51 -7.94 -22.31 -9.02
CA ALA A 51 -8.49 -22.88 -10.24
C ALA A 51 -9.97 -22.51 -10.45
N LYS A 52 -10.78 -22.60 -9.40
CA LYS A 52 -12.20 -22.20 -9.43
C LYS A 52 -12.36 -20.70 -9.71
N MET A 53 -11.53 -19.87 -9.09
CA MET A 53 -11.49 -18.43 -9.30
C MET A 53 -11.19 -18.10 -10.77
N VAL A 54 -10.14 -18.68 -11.36
CA VAL A 54 -9.82 -18.43 -12.78
C VAL A 54 -10.94 -18.94 -13.70
N ALA A 55 -11.53 -20.08 -13.38
CA ALA A 55 -12.63 -20.66 -14.16
C ALA A 55 -13.94 -19.84 -14.09
N SER A 56 -14.12 -18.95 -13.12
CA SER A 56 -15.33 -18.12 -12.99
C SER A 56 -15.30 -16.85 -13.85
N LYS A 57 -14.26 -16.63 -14.65
CA LYS A 57 -14.11 -15.43 -15.50
C LYS A 57 -15.35 -15.20 -16.37
N GLY A 58 -15.96 -14.03 -16.23
CA GLY A 58 -17.14 -13.61 -17.00
C GLY A 58 -18.47 -14.22 -16.54
N ASN A 59 -18.49 -15.03 -15.47
CA ASN A 59 -19.67 -15.69 -14.93
C ASN A 59 -20.02 -15.16 -13.54
N TYR A 60 -20.32 -13.87 -13.44
CA TYR A 60 -20.80 -13.29 -12.18
C TYR A 60 -22.28 -13.64 -11.96
N THR A 61 -22.57 -14.27 -10.83
CA THR A 61 -23.94 -14.56 -10.38
C THR A 61 -24.20 -13.83 -9.08
N ASP A 62 -25.22 -12.98 -9.05
CA ASP A 62 -25.68 -12.32 -7.81
C ASP A 62 -26.71 -13.22 -7.10
N ASP A 63 -26.24 -14.36 -6.59
CA ASP A 63 -27.06 -15.38 -5.92
C ASP A 63 -26.95 -15.32 -4.39
N GLY A 64 -26.28 -14.28 -3.88
CA GLY A 64 -26.01 -14.09 -2.45
C GLY A 64 -24.99 -15.07 -1.86
N GLN A 65 -24.33 -15.90 -2.68
CA GLN A 65 -23.21 -16.74 -2.26
C GLN A 65 -21.88 -16.00 -2.44
N PRO A 66 -20.86 -16.28 -1.61
CA PRO A 66 -19.52 -15.77 -1.85
C PRO A 66 -19.00 -16.23 -3.21
N SER A 67 -18.46 -15.29 -3.97
CA SER A 67 -17.79 -15.55 -5.23
C SER A 67 -16.56 -16.47 -5.03
N ALA A 68 -16.13 -17.12 -6.11
CA ALA A 68 -14.93 -17.96 -6.09
C ALA A 68 -13.66 -17.18 -5.66
N GLU A 69 -13.58 -15.90 -6.02
CA GLU A 69 -12.50 -15.00 -5.60
C GLU A 69 -12.56 -14.70 -4.09
N GLU A 70 -13.73 -14.40 -3.53
CA GLU A 70 -13.89 -14.16 -2.09
C GLU A 70 -13.52 -15.38 -1.25
N LEU A 71 -13.88 -16.59 -1.72
CA LEU A 71 -13.48 -17.86 -1.09
C LEU A 71 -11.95 -18.05 -1.14
N PHE A 72 -11.33 -17.76 -2.28
CA PHE A 72 -9.88 -17.84 -2.44
C PHE A 72 -9.16 -16.83 -1.52
N VAL A 73 -9.56 -15.55 -1.54
CA VAL A 73 -9.00 -14.48 -0.68
C VAL A 73 -9.10 -14.86 0.78
N SER A 74 -10.28 -15.33 1.21
CA SER A 74 -10.51 -15.72 2.60
C SER A 74 -9.64 -16.90 3.01
N ARG A 75 -9.49 -17.92 2.14
CA ARG A 75 -8.57 -19.04 2.41
C ARG A 75 -7.13 -18.57 2.50
N LEU A 76 -6.71 -17.72 1.57
CA LEU A 76 -5.34 -17.19 1.52
C LEU A 76 -5.01 -16.42 2.80
N LEU A 77 -5.87 -15.51 3.24
CA LEU A 77 -5.69 -14.77 4.50
C LEU A 77 -5.57 -15.70 5.72
N ILE A 78 -6.34 -16.79 5.77
CA ILE A 78 -6.22 -17.79 6.85
C ILE A 78 -4.85 -18.49 6.80
N VAL A 79 -4.39 -18.88 5.62
CA VAL A 79 -3.08 -19.53 5.44
C VAL A 79 -1.95 -18.57 5.81
N LEU A 80 -2.00 -17.31 5.37
CA LEU A 80 -0.95 -16.31 5.57
C LEU A 80 -0.79 -15.85 7.02
N LYS A 81 -1.75 -16.15 7.91
CA LYS A 81 -1.63 -15.89 9.35
C LYS A 81 -0.76 -16.90 10.09
N LYS A 82 -0.40 -18.02 9.46
CA LYS A 82 0.41 -19.07 10.09
C LYS A 82 1.90 -18.77 9.94
N PRO A 83 2.73 -18.87 10.97
CA PRO A 83 4.17 -18.52 10.90
C PRO A 83 4.92 -19.18 9.72
N GLU A 84 4.65 -20.46 9.45
CA GLU A 84 5.28 -21.23 8.37
C GLU A 84 4.93 -20.74 6.96
N SER A 85 3.86 -19.96 6.82
CA SER A 85 3.41 -19.44 5.52
C SER A 85 4.34 -18.37 4.96
N PHE A 86 5.06 -17.64 5.83
CA PHE A 86 5.91 -16.54 5.37
C PHE A 86 7.08 -17.01 4.51
N THR A 87 7.62 -18.21 4.80
CA THR A 87 8.71 -18.83 4.03
C THR A 87 8.23 -19.91 3.07
N ALA A 88 6.92 -20.17 3.01
CA ALA A 88 6.35 -21.17 2.13
C ALA A 88 6.55 -20.82 0.65
N ASN A 89 6.78 -21.87 -0.15
CA ASN A 89 6.82 -21.78 -1.60
C ASN A 89 5.39 -21.84 -2.16
N TYR A 90 5.04 -20.84 -2.95
CA TYR A 90 3.72 -20.69 -3.58
C TYR A 90 3.81 -20.72 -5.11
N SER A 91 4.89 -21.27 -5.68
CA SER A 91 5.08 -21.37 -7.14
C SER A 91 3.93 -22.11 -7.84
N SER A 92 3.16 -22.94 -7.13
CA SER A 92 1.96 -23.58 -7.68
C SER A 92 0.86 -22.59 -8.06
N LEU A 93 0.85 -21.39 -7.47
CA LEU A 93 -0.14 -20.35 -7.75
C LEU A 93 0.17 -19.55 -9.02
N GLU A 94 1.42 -19.55 -9.49
CA GLU A 94 1.85 -18.79 -10.68
C GLU A 94 1.12 -19.24 -11.95
N LYS A 95 0.72 -20.51 -12.04
CA LYS A 95 -0.07 -21.04 -13.16
C LYS A 95 -1.49 -20.45 -13.25
N TYR A 96 -1.92 -19.71 -12.23
CA TYR A 96 -3.18 -18.97 -12.17
C TYR A 96 -2.96 -17.45 -12.26
N ASP A 97 -1.79 -17.01 -12.72
CA ASP A 97 -1.36 -15.61 -12.80
C ASP A 97 -1.34 -14.88 -11.44
N ILE A 98 -1.30 -15.63 -10.34
CA ILE A 98 -1.12 -15.10 -8.99
C ILE A 98 0.38 -14.99 -8.74
N LYS A 99 0.83 -13.75 -8.64
CA LYS A 99 2.24 -13.41 -8.48
C LYS A 99 2.54 -12.98 -7.05
N ILE A 100 3.81 -13.04 -6.68
CA ILE A 100 4.27 -12.65 -5.35
C ILE A 100 5.45 -11.71 -5.48
N LEU A 101 5.30 -10.50 -4.94
CA LEU A 101 6.43 -9.60 -4.70
C LEU A 101 6.96 -9.80 -3.30
N THR A 102 8.28 -9.70 -3.14
CA THR A 102 8.96 -9.70 -1.83
C THR A 102 9.87 -8.48 -1.74
N SER A 103 9.86 -7.78 -0.60
CA SER A 103 10.72 -6.62 -0.38
C SER A 103 12.19 -7.02 -0.35
N ASP A 104 13.05 -6.05 -0.63
CA ASP A 104 14.50 -6.18 -0.56
C ASP A 104 14.99 -6.59 0.84
N ASP A 105 14.33 -6.13 1.90
CA ASP A 105 14.58 -6.57 3.27
C ASP A 105 13.92 -7.91 3.65
N LYS A 106 13.13 -8.50 2.73
CA LYS A 106 12.44 -9.79 2.86
C LYS A 106 11.43 -9.86 3.99
N LEU A 107 10.96 -8.73 4.51
CA LEU A 107 9.97 -8.69 5.60
C LEU A 107 8.54 -8.48 5.11
N LEU A 108 8.35 -8.02 3.88
CA LEU A 108 7.04 -7.80 3.26
C LEU A 108 6.88 -8.68 2.01
N ARG A 109 5.73 -9.35 1.91
CA ARG A 109 5.25 -10.04 0.71
C ARG A 109 3.92 -9.44 0.25
N ILE A 110 3.73 -9.32 -1.05
CA ILE A 110 2.45 -8.95 -1.66
C ILE A 110 2.07 -10.04 -2.66
N PHE A 111 0.94 -10.69 -2.41
CA PHE A 111 0.30 -11.61 -3.36
C PHE A 111 -0.67 -10.81 -4.21
N TYR A 112 -0.60 -10.92 -5.53
CA TYR A 112 -1.41 -10.09 -6.39
C TYR A 112 -1.82 -10.78 -7.69
N TRP A 113 -3.00 -10.43 -8.21
CA TRP A 113 -3.56 -10.95 -9.45
C TRP A 113 -4.63 -10.01 -10.04
N LEU A 114 -4.92 -10.16 -11.33
CA LEU A 114 -6.07 -9.52 -11.95
C LEU A 114 -7.33 -10.28 -11.57
N SER A 115 -8.31 -9.63 -10.96
CA SER A 115 -9.60 -10.27 -10.66
C SER A 115 -10.22 -10.82 -11.95
N PRO A 116 -10.76 -12.06 -11.94
CA PRO A 116 -11.52 -12.61 -13.07
C PRO A 116 -12.74 -11.77 -13.47
N ASN A 117 -13.21 -10.90 -12.56
CA ASN A 117 -14.32 -9.98 -12.78
C ASN A 117 -13.86 -8.61 -13.32
N SER A 118 -12.58 -8.46 -13.64
CA SER A 118 -12.05 -7.25 -14.26
C SER A 118 -12.65 -7.02 -15.65
N GLY A 119 -13.27 -5.85 -15.83
CA GLY A 119 -13.72 -5.36 -17.13
C GLY A 119 -12.64 -4.54 -17.83
N THR A 120 -13.05 -3.41 -18.42
CA THR A 120 -12.10 -2.44 -19.00
C THR A 120 -11.26 -1.73 -17.94
N MET A 121 -11.79 -1.59 -16.72
CA MET A 121 -11.03 -1.19 -15.54
C MET A 121 -10.40 -2.42 -14.89
N TRP A 122 -9.14 -2.32 -14.52
CA TRP A 122 -8.44 -3.42 -13.85
C TRP A 122 -8.79 -3.45 -12.36
N HIS A 123 -9.40 -4.54 -11.91
CA HIS A 123 -9.61 -4.80 -10.50
C HIS A 123 -8.48 -5.71 -10.01
N VAL A 124 -7.44 -5.13 -9.42
CA VAL A 124 -6.28 -5.88 -8.95
C VAL A 124 -6.44 -6.20 -7.48
N GLN A 125 -6.39 -7.48 -7.14
CA GLN A 125 -6.35 -7.90 -5.74
C GLN A 125 -4.91 -7.89 -5.24
N ASN A 126 -4.70 -7.36 -4.04
CA ASN A 126 -3.40 -7.32 -3.38
C ASN A 126 -3.56 -7.78 -1.93
N ILE A 127 -2.91 -8.88 -1.56
CA ILE A 127 -2.89 -9.39 -0.18
C ILE A 127 -1.50 -9.21 0.40
N LEU A 128 -1.42 -8.42 1.46
CA LEU A 128 -0.20 -8.13 2.19
C LEU A 128 0.08 -9.20 3.24
N GLN A 129 1.35 -9.56 3.38
CA GLN A 129 1.87 -10.34 4.50
C GLN A 129 3.19 -9.73 4.97
N TYR A 130 3.29 -9.47 6.26
CA TYR A 130 4.49 -8.89 6.86
C TYR A 130 4.95 -9.69 8.08
N GLN A 131 6.25 -9.92 8.19
CA GLN A 131 6.89 -10.51 9.37
C GLN A 131 7.55 -9.43 10.22
N THR A 132 7.05 -9.26 11.44
CA THR A 132 7.65 -8.34 12.42
C THR A 132 8.98 -8.89 12.96
N SER A 133 9.78 -8.00 13.55
CA SER A 133 11.01 -8.39 14.27
C SER A 133 10.78 -9.33 15.47
N LYS A 134 9.53 -9.54 15.87
CA LYS A 134 9.14 -10.48 16.95
C LYS A 134 8.49 -11.76 16.40
N ASP A 135 8.66 -12.05 15.11
CA ASP A 135 8.05 -13.19 14.39
C ASP A 135 6.52 -13.23 14.38
N THR A 136 5.86 -12.14 14.77
CA THR A 136 4.41 -11.97 14.56
C THR A 136 4.15 -11.64 13.10
N LEU A 137 3.12 -12.28 12.51
CA LEU A 137 2.64 -11.98 11.17
C LEU A 137 1.48 -10.99 11.18
N ALA A 138 1.57 -9.99 10.31
CA ALA A 138 0.46 -9.11 9.96
C ALA A 138 -0.01 -9.44 8.54
N THR A 139 -1.32 -9.53 8.33
CA THR A 139 -1.92 -9.81 7.02
C THR A 139 -3.13 -8.92 6.78
N ALA A 140 -3.27 -8.38 5.58
CA ALA A 140 -4.43 -7.59 5.19
C ALA A 140 -4.69 -7.69 3.69
N SER A 141 -5.96 -7.55 3.28
CA SER A 141 -6.25 -7.14 1.90
C SER A 141 -5.91 -5.66 1.77
N PHE A 142 -5.21 -5.28 0.71
CA PHE A 142 -4.85 -3.88 0.47
C PHE A 142 -6.09 -2.99 0.33
N ASP A 143 -7.14 -3.50 -0.31
CA ASP A 143 -8.42 -2.79 -0.49
C ASP A 143 -9.05 -2.43 0.86
N SER A 144 -8.84 -3.26 1.89
CA SER A 144 -9.34 -2.99 3.25
C SER A 144 -8.63 -1.84 3.96
N LEU A 145 -7.53 -1.32 3.40
CA LEU A 145 -6.79 -0.19 3.96
C LEU A 145 -7.40 1.17 3.54
N TYR A 146 -8.29 1.20 2.55
CA TYR A 146 -9.00 2.41 2.17
C TYR A 146 -10.22 2.62 3.08
N GLU A 147 -10.41 3.85 3.58
CA GLU A 147 -11.66 4.20 4.27
C GLU A 147 -12.83 4.09 3.27
N GLN A 148 -13.99 3.59 3.74
CA GLN A 148 -15.16 3.19 2.94
C GLN A 148 -15.83 4.31 2.08
N ARG A 149 -15.18 5.44 1.79
CA ARG A 149 -15.86 6.63 1.24
C ARG A 149 -15.15 7.48 0.21
N GLU A 150 -13.93 7.18 -0.24
CA GLU A 150 -13.23 8.16 -1.09
C GLU A 150 -13.10 7.84 -2.57
N TYR A 151 -13.31 6.59 -3.02
CA TYR A 151 -13.18 6.30 -4.45
C TYR A 151 -14.15 5.22 -4.93
N ASP A 152 -15.23 5.65 -5.58
CA ASP A 152 -15.93 4.86 -6.59
C ASP A 152 -14.94 4.63 -7.76
N GLY A 153 -14.11 3.59 -7.64
CA GLY A 153 -13.21 3.17 -8.71
C GLY A 153 -11.81 3.77 -8.68
N SER A 154 -11.13 3.81 -7.53
CA SER A 154 -9.66 3.80 -7.56
C SER A 154 -9.23 2.34 -7.68
N PRO A 155 -8.90 1.84 -8.89
CA PRO A 155 -8.37 0.51 -9.03
C PRO A 155 -7.06 0.41 -8.25
N THR A 156 -7.01 -0.50 -7.28
CA THR A 156 -5.74 -0.90 -6.69
C THR A 156 -4.81 -1.33 -7.84
N PRO A 157 -3.56 -0.84 -7.90
CA PRO A 157 -2.69 -1.12 -9.03
C PRO A 157 -2.14 -2.54 -8.98
N PHE A 158 -1.56 -2.97 -10.10
CA PHE A 158 -0.49 -3.96 -10.07
C PHE A 158 0.75 -3.31 -9.48
N PHE A 159 1.09 -3.69 -8.24
CA PHE A 159 2.42 -3.41 -7.76
C PHE A 159 3.41 -4.29 -8.52
N GLU A 160 4.50 -3.67 -8.98
CA GLU A 160 5.59 -4.35 -9.69
C GLU A 160 6.89 -4.31 -8.91
N SER A 161 7.01 -3.41 -7.94
CA SER A 161 8.20 -3.30 -7.11
C SER A 161 7.87 -2.78 -5.73
N ILE A 162 8.60 -3.28 -4.74
CA ILE A 162 8.51 -2.87 -3.34
C ILE A 162 9.92 -2.68 -2.76
N TYR A 163 10.13 -1.54 -2.12
CA TYR A 163 11.45 -1.16 -1.57
C TYR A 163 11.32 -0.76 -0.11
N ALA A 164 12.12 -1.35 0.77
CA ALA A 164 12.22 -0.91 2.15
C ALA A 164 12.95 0.44 2.21
N LEU A 165 12.30 1.44 2.79
CA LEU A 165 12.88 2.77 2.97
C LEU A 165 13.63 2.84 4.30
N LYS A 166 14.93 3.09 4.22
CA LYS A 166 15.81 3.25 5.39
C LYS A 166 16.66 4.52 5.26
N PRO A 167 16.98 5.23 6.35
CA PRO A 167 16.40 5.07 7.67
C PRO A 167 14.95 5.60 7.69
N ALA A 168 14.08 4.91 8.42
CA ALA A 168 12.72 5.34 8.73
C ALA A 168 12.46 5.07 10.22
N LYS A 169 11.59 5.88 10.84
CA LYS A 169 11.22 5.69 12.25
C LYS A 169 10.47 4.37 12.46
N ASP A 170 9.56 4.08 11.54
CA ASP A 170 8.73 2.87 11.50
C ASP A 170 9.02 2.12 10.18
N PRO A 171 8.81 0.79 10.12
CA PRO A 171 8.91 0.05 8.86
C PRO A 171 8.08 0.71 7.78
N THR A 172 8.77 1.22 6.75
CA THR A 172 8.18 2.01 5.66
C THR A 172 8.63 1.42 4.34
N TYR A 173 7.70 1.22 3.44
CA TYR A 173 7.92 0.67 2.11
C TYR A 173 7.44 1.65 1.05
N LEU A 174 8.20 1.75 -0.04
CA LEU A 174 7.76 2.37 -1.28
C LEU A 174 7.20 1.28 -2.19
N LEU A 175 5.92 1.39 -2.56
CA LEU A 175 5.26 0.55 -3.53
C LEU A 175 5.21 1.29 -4.87
N LEU A 176 5.70 0.67 -5.94
CA LEU A 176 5.58 1.17 -7.30
C LEU A 176 4.62 0.26 -8.06
N GLY A 177 3.62 0.87 -8.71
CA GLY A 177 2.64 0.10 -9.45
C GLY A 177 2.07 0.84 -10.63
N ASN A 178 1.28 0.11 -11.40
CA ASN A 178 0.54 0.63 -12.54
C ASN A 178 -0.83 -0.04 -12.65
N GLY A 179 -1.70 0.55 -13.44
CA GLY A 179 -2.96 -0.08 -13.75
C GLY A 179 -3.65 0.54 -14.93
N GLN A 180 -4.96 0.29 -14.99
CA GLN A 180 -5.82 0.76 -16.05
C GLN A 180 -7.16 1.22 -15.47
N MET A 181 -7.50 2.49 -15.69
CA MET A 181 -8.80 3.06 -15.39
C MET A 181 -9.81 2.69 -16.49
N SER A 182 -11.07 3.06 -16.30
CA SER A 182 -12.09 2.95 -17.34
C SER A 182 -11.64 3.64 -18.64
N GLY A 183 -12.10 3.13 -19.80
CA GLY A 183 -11.66 3.62 -21.11
C GLY A 183 -10.23 3.22 -21.47
N MET A 184 -9.67 2.21 -20.79
CA MET A 184 -8.31 1.72 -20.97
C MET A 184 -7.20 2.70 -20.62
N GLU A 185 -7.52 3.80 -19.93
CA GLU A 185 -6.54 4.84 -19.57
C GLU A 185 -5.47 4.28 -18.64
N PRO A 186 -4.19 4.19 -19.07
CA PRO A 186 -3.11 3.69 -18.24
C PRO A 186 -2.77 4.71 -17.16
N TYR A 187 -2.48 4.20 -15.96
CA TYR A 187 -1.94 4.99 -14.88
C TYR A 187 -0.76 4.29 -14.20
N SER A 188 0.05 5.08 -13.51
CA SER A 188 1.11 4.63 -12.63
C SER A 188 0.99 5.34 -11.29
N LEU A 189 1.48 4.70 -10.24
CA LEU A 189 1.51 5.30 -8.92
C LEU A 189 2.71 4.88 -8.09
N CYS A 190 3.07 5.75 -7.15
CA CYS A 190 3.98 5.49 -6.05
C CYS A 190 3.20 5.67 -4.76
N ARG A 191 3.21 4.68 -3.88
CA ARG A 191 2.50 4.77 -2.61
C ARG A 191 3.39 4.34 -1.47
N SER A 192 3.21 4.99 -0.33
CA SER A 192 3.83 4.54 0.91
C SER A 192 2.99 3.45 1.56
N LEU A 193 3.67 2.48 2.16
CA LEU A 193 3.05 1.52 3.07
C LEU A 193 3.87 1.52 4.36
N THR A 194 3.24 1.83 5.47
CA THR A 194 3.87 1.73 6.79
C THR A 194 3.26 0.62 7.60
N LEU A 195 4.04 0.15 8.56
CA LEU A 195 3.55 -0.74 9.59
C LEU A 195 3.83 -0.16 10.97
N LEU A 196 2.78 0.05 11.75
CA LEU A 196 2.87 0.51 13.13
C LEU A 196 2.11 -0.47 14.03
N GLU A 197 2.78 -0.99 15.06
CA GLU A 197 2.18 -1.90 16.04
C GLU A 197 1.45 -3.11 15.42
N GLY A 198 1.98 -3.63 14.31
CA GLY A 198 1.40 -4.77 13.59
C GLY A 198 0.21 -4.43 12.69
N LYS A 199 -0.08 -3.14 12.47
CA LYS A 199 -1.14 -2.65 11.58
C LYS A 199 -0.55 -1.95 10.37
N PHE A 200 -1.07 -2.28 9.18
CA PHE A 200 -0.71 -1.60 7.94
C PHE A 200 -1.41 -0.24 7.85
N SER A 201 -0.75 0.75 7.25
CA SER A 201 -1.34 2.02 6.87
C SER A 201 -0.76 2.51 5.54
N ILE A 202 -1.62 3.13 4.72
CA ILE A 202 -1.28 3.76 3.43
C ILE A 202 -1.30 5.29 3.52
N ASP A 203 -1.44 5.85 4.73
CA ASP A 203 -1.66 7.28 4.94
C ASP A 203 -0.35 8.04 5.25
N ALA A 204 0.79 7.35 5.24
CA ALA A 204 2.07 7.95 5.57
C ALA A 204 2.47 8.98 4.49
N LYS A 205 2.40 10.26 4.85
CA LYS A 205 2.69 11.35 3.93
C LYS A 205 4.19 11.57 3.77
N ILE A 206 4.80 10.84 2.83
CA ILE A 206 6.25 10.85 2.61
C ILE A 206 6.68 11.59 1.34
N PHE A 207 5.77 12.06 0.50
CA PHE A 207 6.11 12.71 -0.76
C PHE A 207 5.92 14.23 -0.68
N LYS A 208 7.00 14.99 -0.75
CA LYS A 208 6.94 16.45 -0.72
C LYS A 208 6.65 17.04 -2.10
N VAL A 209 5.40 17.44 -2.32
CA VAL A 209 4.93 18.07 -3.56
C VAL A 209 4.73 19.56 -3.32
N GLY A 210 5.71 20.37 -3.75
CA GLY A 210 5.71 21.81 -3.47
C GLY A 210 5.74 22.11 -1.97
N LYS A 211 4.60 22.58 -1.43
CA LYS A 211 4.43 22.86 0.01
C LYS A 211 3.66 21.75 0.75
N SER A 212 3.13 20.77 0.02
CA SER A 212 2.30 19.69 0.58
C SER A 212 3.12 18.43 0.80
N LEU A 213 2.62 17.57 1.70
CA LEU A 213 3.09 16.21 1.88
C LEU A 213 1.95 15.27 1.50
N GLU A 214 2.23 14.35 0.59
CA GLU A 214 1.27 13.38 0.06
C GLU A 214 1.70 11.96 0.43
N SER A 215 0.73 11.05 0.55
CA SER A 215 0.96 9.61 0.79
C SER A 215 1.10 8.81 -0.50
N GLU A 216 0.73 9.42 -1.63
CA GLU A 216 0.79 8.85 -2.97
C GLU A 216 1.22 9.91 -3.99
N LEU A 217 1.90 9.45 -5.04
CA LEU A 217 2.07 10.18 -6.29
C LEU A 217 1.42 9.37 -7.41
N PHE A 218 0.53 10.01 -8.17
CA PHE A 218 -0.31 9.38 -9.19
C PHE A 218 -0.11 10.05 -10.54
N THR A 219 -0.08 9.25 -11.61
CA THR A 219 0.05 9.70 -13.00
C THR A 219 -0.89 8.92 -13.89
N SER A 220 -1.63 9.56 -14.78
CA SER A 220 -2.32 8.89 -15.88
C SER A 220 -2.02 9.55 -17.22
N ALA A 221 -2.32 8.88 -18.31
CA ALA A 221 -2.14 9.43 -19.65
C ALA A 221 -3.31 9.08 -20.55
N SER A 222 -3.83 10.07 -21.28
CA SER A 222 -4.85 9.84 -22.31
C SER A 222 -4.32 8.88 -23.39
N LEU A 223 -5.21 8.04 -23.89
CA LEU A 223 -4.96 7.27 -25.11
C LEU A 223 -5.62 7.97 -26.30
N MET A 224 -4.85 8.12 -27.37
CA MET A 224 -5.37 8.38 -28.72
C MET A 224 -5.58 7.05 -29.45
N ASP A 225 -6.37 7.03 -30.53
CA ASP A 225 -6.75 5.81 -31.26
C ASP A 225 -5.55 4.94 -31.74
N GLU A 226 -4.40 5.59 -31.94
CA GLU A 226 -3.14 4.97 -32.40
C GLU A 226 -2.17 4.60 -31.27
N ASP A 227 -2.45 5.02 -30.02
CA ASP A 227 -1.53 4.80 -28.91
C ASP A 227 -1.57 3.34 -28.44
N ASN A 228 -0.40 2.78 -28.13
CA ASN A 228 -0.29 1.48 -27.47
C ASN A 228 -0.34 1.67 -25.93
N PRO A 229 -1.38 1.15 -25.22
CA PRO A 229 -1.52 1.33 -23.78
C PRO A 229 -0.33 0.82 -22.97
N ASP A 230 0.29 -0.29 -23.37
CA ASP A 230 1.43 -0.88 -22.66
C ASP A 230 2.71 -0.06 -22.87
N GLU A 231 2.87 0.59 -24.04
CA GLU A 231 3.96 1.54 -24.25
C GLU A 231 3.78 2.77 -23.38
N ILE A 232 2.57 3.36 -23.38
CA ILE A 232 2.27 4.51 -22.53
C ILE A 232 2.50 4.17 -21.05
N ARG A 233 2.03 2.99 -20.59
CA ARG A 233 2.23 2.54 -19.20
C ARG A 233 3.70 2.45 -18.82
N ARG A 234 4.57 1.98 -19.73
CA ARG A 234 6.04 1.96 -19.56
C ARG A 234 6.64 3.36 -19.52
N LEU A 235 6.14 4.29 -20.33
CA LEU A 235 6.64 5.67 -20.38
C LEU A 235 6.34 6.45 -19.11
N ILE A 236 5.17 6.24 -18.50
CA ILE A 236 4.75 6.91 -17.26
C ILE A 236 5.18 6.18 -15.99
N GLN A 237 5.86 5.04 -16.12
CA GLN A 237 6.22 4.21 -14.97
C GLN A 237 7.28 4.89 -14.09
N PRO A 238 7.05 5.00 -12.76
CA PRO A 238 8.07 5.48 -11.85
C PRO A 238 9.20 4.47 -11.68
N LYS A 239 10.41 4.97 -11.43
CA LYS A 239 11.59 4.15 -11.15
C LYS A 239 12.25 4.63 -9.87
N PHE A 240 12.67 3.68 -9.03
CA PHE A 240 13.40 3.98 -7.80
C PHE A 240 14.81 3.40 -7.89
N ASN A 241 15.81 4.25 -7.68
CA ASN A 241 17.19 3.84 -7.53
C ASN A 241 17.48 3.71 -6.03
N ALA A 242 17.63 2.49 -5.54
CA ALA A 242 17.82 2.21 -4.12
C ALA A 242 19.13 2.74 -3.54
N GLU A 243 20.20 2.81 -4.34
CA GLU A 243 21.52 3.29 -3.91
C GLU A 243 21.52 4.79 -3.61
N THR A 244 20.99 5.57 -4.54
CA THR A 244 20.87 7.04 -4.43
C THR A 244 19.60 7.47 -3.69
N LYS A 245 18.69 6.52 -3.46
CA LYS A 245 17.32 6.71 -2.96
C LYS A 245 16.53 7.75 -3.77
N THR A 246 16.75 7.73 -5.08
CA THR A 246 16.12 8.67 -6.00
C THR A 246 14.92 8.00 -6.65
N LEU A 247 13.76 8.65 -6.53
CA LEU A 247 12.54 8.31 -7.24
C LEU A 247 12.41 9.21 -8.45
N THR A 248 12.35 8.63 -9.63
CA THR A 248 12.16 9.34 -10.90
C THR A 248 10.81 9.00 -11.49
N TYR A 249 10.15 9.99 -12.09
CA TYR A 249 8.85 9.82 -12.73
C TYR A 249 8.97 9.78 -14.24
N GLY A 250 8.19 8.88 -14.83
CA GLY A 250 7.96 8.84 -16.26
C GLY A 250 6.93 9.89 -16.68
N GLU A 251 7.02 10.35 -17.92
CA GLU A 251 6.05 11.25 -18.55
C GLU A 251 5.87 10.81 -20.02
N SER A 252 4.68 11.07 -20.55
CA SER A 252 4.32 10.93 -21.96
C SER A 252 3.74 12.25 -22.49
N LYS A 253 3.67 12.42 -23.82
CA LYS A 253 3.02 13.58 -24.46
C LYS A 253 1.56 13.79 -24.02
N ASN A 254 0.89 12.72 -23.57
CA ASN A 254 -0.52 12.69 -23.20
C ASN A 254 -0.73 12.59 -21.69
N THR A 255 0.31 12.78 -20.89
CA THR A 255 0.22 12.71 -19.43
C THR A 255 -0.73 13.79 -18.90
N LYS A 256 -1.73 13.38 -18.13
CA LYS A 256 -2.69 14.27 -17.48
C LYS A 256 -2.13 14.79 -16.15
N GLU A 257 -2.67 15.91 -15.70
CA GLU A 257 -2.35 16.49 -14.38
C GLU A 257 -2.80 15.54 -13.26
N GLY A 258 -1.86 14.77 -12.71
CA GLY A 258 -1.96 14.12 -11.40
C GLY A 258 -1.12 14.86 -10.35
N PHE A 259 -0.75 14.21 -9.24
CA PHE A 259 0.25 14.73 -8.29
C PHE A 259 1.68 14.69 -8.85
N ILE A 260 1.82 14.90 -10.16
CA ILE A 260 3.08 14.81 -10.89
C ILE A 260 3.79 16.15 -10.79
N PHE A 261 5.10 16.06 -10.59
CA PHE A 261 6.03 17.14 -10.85
C PHE A 261 6.18 17.36 -12.37
N THR A 262 5.15 17.90 -13.02
CA THR A 262 5.26 18.25 -14.44
C THR A 262 6.34 19.33 -14.62
N GLY A 263 7.19 19.18 -15.64
CA GLY A 263 8.19 20.18 -15.99
C GLY A 263 9.59 19.94 -15.36
N LYS A 264 10.09 20.89 -14.55
CA LYS A 264 11.52 20.98 -14.19
C LYS A 264 12.01 19.93 -13.17
N ARG A 265 11.12 19.25 -12.44
CA ARG A 265 11.50 18.40 -11.31
C ARG A 265 11.09 16.94 -11.51
N LYS A 266 11.84 16.20 -12.30
CA LYS A 266 11.53 14.80 -12.62
C LYS A 266 11.94 13.77 -11.56
N SER A 267 12.43 14.24 -10.42
CA SER A 267 12.94 13.35 -9.36
C SER A 267 12.78 13.92 -7.95
N LEU A 268 12.64 13.00 -7.01
CA LEU A 268 12.70 13.22 -5.57
C LEU A 268 13.76 12.33 -4.94
N VAL A 269 14.42 12.82 -3.90
CA VAL A 269 15.41 12.01 -3.15
C VAL A 269 14.88 11.76 -1.75
N TYR A 270 14.90 10.49 -1.32
CA TYR A 270 14.49 10.13 0.03
C TYR A 270 15.56 10.53 1.06
N ARG A 271 15.21 11.46 1.95
CA ARG A 271 16.06 11.92 3.05
C ARG A 271 15.17 12.26 4.26
N ASP A 272 15.68 11.99 5.45
CA ASP A 272 15.01 12.37 6.71
C ASP A 272 13.54 11.90 6.80
N GLY A 273 13.26 10.70 6.28
CA GLY A 273 11.93 10.11 6.32
C GLY A 273 10.98 10.50 5.18
N SER A 274 11.39 11.34 4.24
CA SER A 274 10.54 11.80 3.12
C SER A 274 11.29 11.97 1.80
N PHE A 275 10.57 11.86 0.69
CA PHE A 275 11.01 12.18 -0.66
C PHE A 275 10.89 13.69 -0.89
N GLN A 276 12.00 14.35 -1.23
CA GLN A 276 12.05 15.82 -1.29
C GLN A 276 12.74 16.43 -2.46
#